data_AF-A0A7V6DDB5-F1
#
_entry.id   AF-A0A7V6DDB5-F1
#
_cell.length_a   1.000
_cell.length_b   1.000
_cell.length_c   1.000
_cell.angle_alpha   90.00
_cell.angle_beta   90.00
_cell.angle_gamma   90.00
#
_symmetry.space_group_name_H-M   'P 1'
#
loop_
_entity.id
_entity.type
_entity.pdbx_description
1 polymer ?
#
loop_
_entity_poly.entity_id
_entity_poly.type
_entity_poly.pdbx_seq_one_letter_code
_entity_poly.pdbx_strand_id
1 'polypeptide(L)'
;MSELVWTRRDLLKAGAGAAVAALAPAVLAQEKPKRARVVLVRHQELLDAQGRLHENVLMEMLDQAVCALLGVKTPVEAWKRLVKPTDLVGVKSNVWNPLPTPKEVERAIQKRLTDAGVSEANIRVDDRGARHTLADCTALINVRPLRTHWWSGIGGCIKNYIMFSENPASHHPDACSSLASVWQLPAVRGKTRLN
;
A
#
# COMPACT_ATOMS: atom_id res chain seq x y z
N MET A 1 12.23 22.18 40.52
CA MET A 1 12.20 20.74 40.19
C MET A 1 13.63 20.34 39.85
N SER A 2 14.24 19.47 40.65
CA SER A 2 15.63 19.01 40.45
C SER A 2 15.69 18.03 39.29
N GLU A 3 16.54 18.28 38.30
CA GLU A 3 16.80 17.32 37.22
C GLU A 3 17.44 16.05 37.79
N LEU A 4 16.87 14.89 37.44
CA LEU A 4 17.47 13.59 37.76
C LEU A 4 18.74 13.42 36.91
N VAL A 5 19.92 13.58 37.52
CA VAL A 5 21.20 13.29 36.89
C VAL A 5 21.50 11.80 37.01
N TRP A 6 21.33 11.07 35.91
CA TRP A 6 21.67 9.65 35.83
C TRP A 6 23.19 9.47 35.73
N THR A 7 23.78 8.75 36.68
CA THR A 7 25.21 8.44 36.62
C THR A 7 25.47 7.16 35.80
N ARG A 8 26.70 7.00 35.30
CA ARG A 8 27.13 5.75 34.63
C ARG A 8 26.94 4.52 35.52
N ARG A 9 27.02 4.68 36.84
CA ARG A 9 26.80 3.62 37.82
C ARG A 9 25.33 3.23 37.93
N ASP A 10 24.42 4.20 37.81
CA ASP A 10 22.98 3.95 37.79
C ASP A 10 22.58 3.23 36.51
N LEU A 11 23.20 3.59 35.37
CA LEU A 11 23.03 2.88 34.11
C LEU A 11 23.52 1.42 34.20
N LEU A 12 24.67 1.17 34.83
CA LEU A 12 25.19 -0.19 35.03
C LEU A 12 24.32 -1.03 35.97
N LYS A 13 23.79 -0.43 37.04
CA LYS A 13 22.85 -1.10 37.96
C LYS A 13 21.52 -1.42 37.28
N ALA A 14 20.99 -0.50 36.47
CA ALA A 14 19.78 -0.73 35.68
C ALA A 14 19.99 -1.82 34.62
N GLY A 15 21.15 -1.82 33.95
CA GLY A 15 21.52 -2.85 32.97
C GLY A 15 21.66 -4.25 33.56
N ALA A 16 22.22 -4.37 34.77
CA ALA A 16 22.32 -5.65 35.47
C ALA A 16 20.94 -6.22 35.85
N GLY A 17 19.99 -5.38 36.26
CA GLY A 17 18.60 -5.79 36.52
C GLY A 17 17.86 -6.23 35.25
N ALA A 18 18.11 -5.56 34.12
CA ALA A 18 17.55 -5.92 32.82
C ALA A 18 18.07 -7.28 32.31
N ALA A 19 19.35 -7.61 32.58
CA ALA A 19 19.94 -8.88 32.19
C ALA A 19 19.30 -10.09 32.89
N VAL A 20 18.84 -9.92 34.15
CA VAL A 20 18.14 -10.98 34.90
C VAL A 20 16.69 -11.14 34.42
N ALA A 21 16.00 -10.04 34.11
CA ALA A 21 14.66 -10.09 33.52
C ALA A 21 14.66 -10.73 32.11
N ALA A 22 15.75 -10.56 31.36
CA ALA A 22 15.97 -11.18 30.05
C ALA A 22 16.23 -12.70 30.10
N LEU A 23 16.28 -13.34 31.28
CA LEU A 23 16.33 -14.80 31.40
C LEU A 23 14.94 -15.44 31.53
N ALA A 24 13.87 -14.64 31.68
CA ALA A 24 12.51 -15.14 31.67
C ALA A 24 12.10 -15.55 30.24
N PRO A 25 11.62 -16.79 30.00
CA PRO A 25 11.17 -17.23 28.68
C PRO A 25 10.12 -16.34 28.04
N ALA A 26 9.30 -15.66 28.86
CA ALA A 26 8.30 -14.70 28.40
C ALA A 26 8.89 -13.38 27.88
N VAL A 27 10.09 -12.99 28.33
CA VAL A 27 10.82 -11.79 27.87
C VAL A 27 11.71 -12.13 26.66
N LEU A 28 12.20 -13.37 26.59
CA LEU A 28 12.94 -13.92 25.43
C LEU A 28 12.03 -14.42 24.30
N ALA A 29 10.71 -14.39 24.49
CA ALA A 29 9.77 -14.65 23.42
C ALA A 29 9.86 -13.51 22.38
N GLN A 30 10.87 -13.57 21.52
CA GLN A 30 10.88 -12.82 20.28
C GLN A 30 9.61 -13.20 19.53
N GLU A 31 8.67 -12.26 19.38
CA GLU A 31 7.63 -12.40 18.37
C GLU A 31 8.33 -12.75 17.06
N LYS A 32 7.98 -13.91 16.48
CA LYS A 32 8.48 -14.27 15.15
C LYS A 32 8.21 -13.08 14.24
N PRO A 33 9.23 -12.52 13.55
CA PRO A 33 9.03 -11.36 12.72
C PRO A 33 7.95 -11.69 11.69
N LYS A 34 6.86 -10.91 11.70
CA LYS A 34 5.78 -11.04 10.74
C LYS A 34 6.36 -10.79 9.35
N ARG A 35 6.52 -11.85 8.56
CA ARG A 35 7.02 -11.74 7.18
C ARG A 35 5.94 -11.08 6.32
N ALA A 36 6.33 -10.11 5.51
CA ALA A 36 5.44 -9.57 4.49
C ALA A 36 5.14 -10.65 3.44
N ARG A 37 3.87 -10.78 3.04
CA ARG A 37 3.47 -11.67 1.95
C ARG A 37 3.58 -10.91 0.63
N VAL A 38 4.25 -11.51 -0.34
CA VAL A 38 4.36 -10.99 -1.71
C VAL A 38 3.84 -12.06 -2.65
N VAL A 39 3.01 -11.65 -3.61
CA VAL A 39 2.47 -12.53 -4.65
C VAL A 39 2.98 -12.04 -6.00
N LEU A 40 3.50 -12.97 -6.80
CA LEU A 40 3.97 -12.71 -8.15
C LEU A 40 3.11 -13.54 -9.11
N VAL A 41 2.49 -12.86 -10.07
CA VAL A 41 1.72 -13.50 -11.15
C VAL A 41 2.31 -13.09 -12.49
N ARG A 42 2.35 -14.03 -13.43
CA ARG A 42 2.85 -13.84 -14.79
C ARG A 42 1.96 -14.65 -15.74
N HIS A 43 1.64 -14.09 -16.90
CA HIS A 43 0.96 -14.82 -17.97
C HIS A 43 1.60 -14.45 -19.29
N GLN A 44 2.01 -15.45 -20.07
CA GLN A 44 2.74 -15.25 -21.32
C GLN A 44 1.87 -14.55 -22.37
N GLU A 45 0.58 -14.90 -22.42
CA GLU A 45 -0.40 -14.31 -23.34
C GLU A 45 -0.99 -12.98 -22.84
N LEU A 46 -0.40 -12.30 -21.84
CA LEU A 46 -0.94 -11.02 -21.36
C LEU A 46 -0.85 -9.93 -22.45
N LEU A 47 0.24 -9.93 -23.21
CA LEU A 47 0.51 -8.97 -24.27
C LEU A 47 0.44 -9.67 -25.62
N ASP A 48 -0.23 -9.05 -26.58
CA ASP A 48 -0.19 -9.50 -27.96
C ASP A 48 1.12 -9.11 -28.66
N ALA A 49 1.27 -9.51 -29.92
CA ALA A 49 2.44 -9.21 -30.73
C ALA A 49 2.67 -7.70 -30.95
N GLN A 50 1.68 -6.85 -30.69
CA GLN A 50 1.76 -5.38 -30.77
C GLN A 50 1.93 -4.72 -29.39
N GLY A 51 2.07 -5.51 -28.32
CA GLY A 51 2.20 -5.03 -26.95
C GLY A 51 0.88 -4.54 -26.33
N ARG A 52 -0.27 -4.86 -26.92
CA ARG A 52 -1.59 -4.54 -26.36
C ARG A 52 -2.00 -5.59 -25.34
N LEU A 53 -2.72 -5.16 -24.31
CA LEU A 53 -3.19 -6.04 -23.23
C LEU A 53 -4.39 -6.87 -23.67
N HIS A 54 -4.35 -8.17 -23.37
CA HIS A 54 -5.53 -9.03 -23.39
C HIS A 54 -6.31 -8.87 -22.08
N GLU A 55 -7.46 -8.18 -22.12
CA GLU A 55 -8.23 -7.84 -20.92
C GLU A 55 -8.69 -9.07 -20.12
N ASN A 56 -9.07 -10.16 -20.78
CA ASN A 56 -9.47 -11.40 -20.11
C ASN A 56 -8.31 -12.01 -19.31
N VAL A 57 -7.12 -12.09 -19.93
CA VAL A 57 -5.90 -12.58 -19.28
C VAL A 57 -5.50 -11.67 -18.13
N LEU A 58 -5.59 -10.34 -18.31
CA LEU A 58 -5.32 -9.38 -17.25
C LEU A 58 -6.25 -9.57 -16.05
N MET A 59 -7.55 -9.76 -16.30
CA MET A 59 -8.53 -10.02 -15.25
C MET A 59 -8.21 -11.32 -14.51
N GLU A 60 -7.88 -12.40 -15.21
CA GLU A 60 -7.46 -13.66 -14.62
C GLU A 60 -6.20 -13.49 -13.74
N MET A 61 -5.20 -12.74 -14.22
CA MET A 61 -4.00 -12.45 -13.45
C MET A 61 -4.30 -11.66 -12.18
N LEU A 62 -5.16 -10.64 -12.26
CA LEU A 62 -5.59 -9.84 -11.10
C LEU A 62 -6.32 -10.72 -10.08
N ASP A 63 -7.24 -11.56 -10.54
CA ASP A 63 -7.99 -12.48 -9.68
C ASP A 63 -7.07 -13.47 -8.97
N GLN A 64 -6.17 -14.11 -9.71
CA GLN A 64 -5.18 -15.01 -9.15
C GLN A 64 -4.32 -14.30 -8.10
N ALA A 65 -3.87 -13.08 -8.39
CA ALA A 65 -3.03 -12.31 -7.47
C ALA A 65 -3.75 -11.99 -6.16
N VAL A 66 -4.98 -11.46 -6.23
CA VAL A 66 -5.74 -11.03 -5.05
C VAL A 66 -6.24 -12.24 -4.24
N CYS A 67 -6.69 -13.31 -4.91
CA CYS A 67 -7.05 -14.57 -4.26
C CYS A 67 -5.86 -15.17 -3.51
N ALA A 68 -4.70 -15.26 -4.17
CA ALA A 68 -3.48 -15.76 -3.55
C ALA A 68 -3.03 -14.86 -2.39
N LEU A 69 -3.16 -13.54 -2.51
CA LEU A 69 -2.78 -12.61 -1.44
C LEU A 69 -3.62 -12.83 -0.17
N LEU A 70 -4.93 -12.99 -0.34
CA LEU A 70 -5.90 -13.09 0.76
C LEU A 70 -6.20 -14.53 1.22
N GLY A 71 -5.66 -15.53 0.52
CA GLY A 71 -5.87 -16.95 0.85
C GLY A 71 -7.31 -17.39 0.66
N VAL A 72 -7.95 -16.95 -0.42
CA VAL A 72 -9.34 -17.29 -0.78
C VAL A 72 -9.43 -17.95 -2.14
N LYS A 73 -10.55 -18.61 -2.42
CA LYS A 73 -10.75 -19.37 -3.67
C LYS A 73 -11.42 -18.57 -4.77
N THR A 74 -12.19 -17.54 -4.43
CA THR A 74 -12.95 -16.78 -5.43
C THR A 74 -12.58 -15.30 -5.40
N PRO A 75 -12.50 -14.63 -6.56
CA PRO A 75 -12.11 -13.23 -6.61
C PRO A 75 -13.11 -12.34 -5.88
N VAL A 76 -14.41 -12.57 -6.04
CA VAL A 76 -15.45 -11.78 -5.37
C VAL A 76 -15.34 -11.87 -3.84
N GLU A 77 -15.04 -13.04 -3.27
CA GLU A 77 -14.76 -13.17 -1.83
C GLU A 77 -13.54 -12.34 -1.42
N ALA A 78 -12.48 -12.37 -2.25
CA ALA A 78 -11.25 -11.62 -2.01
C ALA A 78 -11.54 -10.11 -1.92
N TRP A 79 -12.26 -9.57 -2.89
CA TRP A 79 -12.61 -8.15 -2.93
C TRP A 79 -13.58 -7.76 -1.81
N LYS A 80 -14.51 -8.63 -1.40
CA LYS A 80 -15.38 -8.43 -0.21
C LYS A 80 -14.61 -8.37 1.12
N ARG A 81 -13.38 -8.89 1.19
CA ARG A 81 -12.49 -8.70 2.36
C ARG A 81 -11.78 -7.35 2.34
N LEU A 82 -11.61 -6.75 1.17
CA LEU A 82 -10.93 -5.46 0.98
C LEU A 82 -11.89 -4.28 1.16
N VAL A 83 -13.14 -4.42 0.69
CA VAL A 83 -14.13 -3.33 0.66
C VAL A 83 -15.51 -3.81 1.11
N LYS A 84 -16.35 -2.85 1.51
CA LYS A 84 -17.76 -3.04 1.85
C LYS A 84 -18.65 -2.37 0.80
N PRO A 85 -19.89 -2.85 0.58
CA PRO A 85 -20.84 -2.19 -0.32
C PRO A 85 -21.11 -0.70 -0.02
N THR A 86 -20.98 -0.31 1.26
CA THR A 86 -21.16 1.06 1.73
C THR A 86 -19.93 1.95 1.60
N ASP A 87 -18.80 1.40 1.15
CA ASP A 87 -17.58 2.18 1.00
C ASP A 87 -17.68 3.18 -0.16
N LEU A 88 -17.08 4.35 0.05
CA LEU A 88 -16.64 5.23 -1.02
C LEU A 88 -15.21 4.84 -1.37
N VAL A 89 -15.01 4.18 -2.51
CA VAL A 89 -13.73 3.56 -2.88
C VAL A 89 -12.96 4.48 -3.83
N GLY A 90 -11.74 4.85 -3.43
CA GLY A 90 -10.80 5.58 -4.27
C GLY A 90 -9.73 4.66 -4.86
N VAL A 91 -9.66 4.56 -6.19
CA VAL A 91 -8.56 3.92 -6.91
C VAL A 91 -7.52 4.98 -7.26
N LYS A 92 -6.42 4.98 -6.50
CA LYS A 92 -5.29 5.87 -6.77
C LYS A 92 -4.44 5.29 -7.90
N SER A 93 -4.71 5.72 -9.12
CA SER A 93 -3.98 5.36 -10.34
C SER A 93 -2.67 6.15 -10.47
N ASN A 94 -1.99 6.05 -11.61
CA ASN A 94 -0.77 6.78 -11.95
C ASN A 94 -0.76 7.13 -13.44
N VAL A 95 -0.62 8.41 -13.79
CA VAL A 95 -0.56 8.89 -15.18
C VAL A 95 0.85 9.31 -15.61
N TRP A 96 1.89 8.77 -14.98
CA TRP A 96 3.27 9.10 -15.35
C TRP A 96 3.61 8.56 -16.74
N ASN A 97 3.86 9.46 -17.70
CA ASN A 97 3.96 9.17 -19.14
C ASN A 97 4.80 7.93 -19.52
N PRO A 98 5.99 7.68 -18.93
CA PRO A 98 6.81 6.53 -19.33
C PRO A 98 6.21 5.17 -18.94
N LEU A 99 5.41 5.13 -17.87
CA LEU A 99 4.81 3.89 -17.37
C LEU A 99 3.52 4.23 -16.61
N PRO A 100 2.44 4.61 -17.32
CA PRO A 100 1.14 4.86 -16.72
C PRO A 100 0.51 3.54 -16.29
N THR A 101 -0.41 3.60 -15.32
CA THR A 101 -1.29 2.46 -15.06
C THR A 101 -2.22 2.29 -16.28
N PRO A 102 -2.24 1.11 -16.93
CA PRO A 102 -3.13 0.89 -18.08
C PRO A 102 -4.60 1.04 -17.70
N LYS A 103 -5.42 1.53 -18.64
CA LYS A 103 -6.87 1.71 -18.40
C LYS A 103 -7.58 0.38 -18.20
N GLU A 104 -7.06 -0.68 -18.79
CA GLU A 104 -7.49 -2.06 -18.63
C GLU A 104 -7.35 -2.51 -17.15
N VAL A 105 -6.29 -2.09 -16.46
CA VAL A 105 -6.09 -2.38 -15.03
C VAL A 105 -7.08 -1.61 -14.18
N GLU A 106 -7.31 -0.33 -14.48
CA GLU A 106 -8.33 0.48 -13.81
C GLU A 106 -9.71 -0.17 -13.96
N ARG A 107 -10.11 -0.53 -15.19
CA ARG A 107 -11.39 -1.21 -15.48
C ARG A 107 -11.52 -2.55 -14.76
N ALA A 108 -10.47 -3.37 -14.75
CA ALA A 108 -10.49 -4.67 -14.07
C ALA A 108 -10.75 -4.52 -12.56
N ILE A 109 -10.10 -3.53 -11.93
CA ILE A 109 -10.31 -3.19 -10.52
C ILE A 109 -11.74 -2.68 -10.30
N GLN A 110 -12.20 -1.72 -11.10
CA GLN A 110 -13.56 -1.18 -11.00
C GLN A 110 -14.62 -2.29 -11.10
N LYS A 111 -14.47 -3.19 -12.09
CA LYS A 111 -15.37 -4.33 -12.25
C LYS A 111 -15.40 -5.21 -11.00
N ARG A 112 -14.26 -5.52 -10.39
CA ARG A 112 -14.23 -6.36 -9.19
C ARG A 112 -14.75 -5.66 -7.93
N LEU A 113 -14.61 -4.34 -7.84
CA LEU A 113 -15.26 -3.54 -6.81
C LEU A 113 -16.80 -3.59 -6.96
N THR A 114 -17.31 -3.45 -8.19
CA THR A 114 -18.73 -3.59 -8.48
C THR A 114 -19.23 -5.00 -8.18
N ASP A 115 -18.50 -6.05 -8.58
CA ASP A 115 -18.84 -7.45 -8.27
C ASP A 115 -18.84 -7.73 -6.75
N ALA A 116 -18.04 -6.98 -5.97
CA ALA A 116 -18.04 -7.05 -4.51
C ALA A 116 -19.23 -6.31 -3.85
N GLY A 117 -20.01 -5.57 -4.63
CA GLY A 117 -21.24 -4.89 -4.21
C GLY A 117 -21.10 -3.38 -4.01
N VAL A 118 -19.96 -2.77 -4.39
CA VAL A 118 -19.81 -1.31 -4.36
C VAL A 118 -20.54 -0.71 -5.55
N SER A 119 -21.36 0.33 -5.34
CA SER A 119 -22.01 1.06 -6.44
C SER A 119 -20.97 1.78 -7.30
N GLU A 120 -21.14 1.79 -8.62
CA GLU A 120 -20.25 2.53 -9.54
C GLU A 120 -20.13 4.01 -9.18
N ALA A 121 -21.22 4.63 -8.70
CA ALA A 121 -21.22 6.03 -8.25
C ALA A 121 -20.31 6.28 -7.03
N ASN A 122 -19.98 5.22 -6.28
CA ASN A 122 -19.09 5.25 -5.13
C ASN A 122 -17.66 4.83 -5.47
N ILE A 123 -17.32 4.66 -6.76
CA ILE A 123 -15.96 4.31 -7.20
C ILE A 123 -15.36 5.51 -7.93
N ARG A 124 -14.23 6.02 -7.44
CA ARG A 124 -13.51 7.15 -8.04
C ARG A 124 -12.11 6.73 -8.44
N VAL A 125 -11.66 7.11 -9.63
CA VAL A 125 -10.30 6.83 -10.13
C VAL A 125 -9.59 8.16 -10.39
N ASP A 126 -8.42 8.37 -9.78
CA ASP A 126 -7.63 9.59 -10.01
C ASP A 126 -6.13 9.32 -9.77
N ASP A 127 -5.28 10.18 -10.34
CA ASP A 127 -3.87 10.33 -10.00
C ASP A 127 -3.58 11.72 -9.43
N ARG A 128 -3.65 12.76 -10.27
CA ARG A 128 -3.15 14.09 -9.92
C ARG A 128 -4.10 14.87 -9.03
N GLY A 129 -5.41 14.62 -9.12
CA GLY A 129 -6.44 15.26 -8.30
C GLY A 129 -6.71 14.57 -6.98
N ALA A 130 -5.96 13.52 -6.62
CA ALA A 130 -6.27 12.62 -5.51
C ALA A 130 -6.54 13.31 -4.16
N ARG A 131 -5.82 14.39 -3.84
CA ARG A 131 -6.07 15.19 -2.63
C ARG A 131 -7.48 15.76 -2.54
N HIS A 132 -8.13 16.02 -3.67
CA HIS A 132 -9.47 16.58 -3.74
C HIS A 132 -10.52 15.50 -4.00
N THR A 133 -10.23 14.57 -4.91
CA THR A 133 -11.21 13.60 -5.39
C THR A 133 -11.29 12.34 -4.54
N LEU A 134 -10.21 11.98 -3.85
CA LEU A 134 -10.10 10.72 -3.10
C LEU A 134 -9.94 10.91 -1.58
N ALA A 135 -9.90 12.15 -1.07
CA ALA A 135 -9.59 12.41 0.34
C ALA A 135 -10.71 11.98 1.31
N ASP A 136 -11.97 12.07 0.88
CA ASP A 136 -13.17 11.62 1.60
C ASP A 136 -13.45 10.12 1.43
N CYS A 137 -12.74 9.41 0.54
CA CYS A 137 -12.89 7.97 0.38
C CYS A 137 -12.64 7.22 1.70
N THR A 138 -13.45 6.19 1.94
CA THR A 138 -13.38 5.32 3.13
C THR A 138 -12.44 4.13 2.93
N ALA A 139 -12.19 3.76 1.67
CA ALA A 139 -11.26 2.73 1.25
C ALA A 139 -10.43 3.20 0.05
N LEU A 140 -9.14 2.87 0.04
CA LEU A 140 -8.22 3.22 -1.04
C LEU A 140 -7.57 1.97 -1.62
N ILE A 141 -7.60 1.86 -2.95
CA ILE A 141 -6.85 0.88 -3.74
C ILE A 141 -5.69 1.63 -4.40
N ASN A 142 -4.45 1.29 -4.05
CA ASN A 142 -3.26 1.98 -4.52
C ASN A 142 -2.63 1.23 -5.68
N VAL A 143 -2.56 1.85 -6.86
CA VAL A 143 -2.12 1.16 -8.07
C VAL A 143 -1.01 1.97 -8.73
N ARG A 144 0.20 1.41 -8.72
CA ARG A 144 1.35 1.99 -9.42
C ARG A 144 2.34 0.91 -9.83
N PRO A 145 2.94 1.01 -11.03
CA PRO A 145 4.05 0.13 -11.38
C PRO A 145 5.26 0.34 -10.46
N LEU A 146 5.93 -0.75 -10.13
CA LEU A 146 7.23 -0.74 -9.49
C LEU A 146 8.31 -0.39 -10.53
N ARG A 147 9.18 0.56 -10.21
CA ARG A 147 10.27 0.98 -11.08
C ARG A 147 11.50 1.38 -10.29
N THR A 148 12.64 1.45 -10.99
CA THR A 148 13.80 2.17 -10.48
C THR A 148 13.51 3.67 -10.40
N HIS A 149 14.09 4.31 -9.40
CA HIS A 149 14.02 5.74 -9.18
C HIS A 149 15.39 6.23 -8.80
N TRP A 150 16.02 7.00 -9.68
CA TRP A 150 17.41 7.41 -9.56
C TRP A 150 17.76 8.10 -8.23
N TRP A 151 16.79 8.80 -7.63
CA TRP A 151 17.01 9.56 -6.39
C TRP A 151 16.79 8.73 -5.11
N SER A 152 15.85 7.77 -5.12
CA SER A 152 15.39 7.04 -3.91
C SER A 152 15.54 5.52 -4.04
N GLY A 153 16.30 5.05 -5.04
CA GLY A 153 16.42 3.65 -5.43
C GLY A 153 15.19 3.11 -6.18
N ILE A 154 14.03 3.13 -5.52
CA ILE A 154 12.77 2.57 -6.05
C ILE A 154 11.63 3.59 -6.02
N GLY A 155 10.71 3.45 -6.97
CA GLY A 155 9.42 4.12 -7.00
C GLY A 155 8.31 3.09 -7.12
N GLY A 156 7.29 3.19 -6.28
CA GLY A 156 6.16 2.25 -6.25
C GLY A 156 5.02 2.80 -5.40
N CYS A 157 4.19 1.93 -4.82
CA CYS A 157 2.96 2.30 -4.14
C CYS A 157 3.15 3.33 -3.01
N ILE A 158 4.23 3.26 -2.24
CA ILE A 158 4.54 4.27 -1.20
C ILE A 158 4.61 5.68 -1.80
N LYS A 159 5.27 5.83 -2.96
CA LYS A 159 5.43 7.11 -3.66
C LYS A 159 4.14 7.58 -4.33
N ASN A 160 3.21 6.67 -4.64
CA ASN A 160 2.00 7.03 -5.37
C ASN A 160 1.11 8.01 -4.59
N TYR A 161 1.14 7.93 -3.27
CA TYR A 161 0.36 8.79 -2.39
C TYR A 161 0.91 10.20 -2.23
N ILE A 162 2.09 10.52 -2.78
CA ILE A 162 2.64 11.88 -2.75
C ILE A 162 1.65 12.94 -3.28
N MET A 163 0.71 12.54 -4.14
CA MET A 163 -0.37 13.39 -4.66
C MET A 163 -1.44 13.79 -3.64
N PHE A 164 -1.46 13.19 -2.43
CA PHE A 164 -2.28 13.66 -1.30
C PHE A 164 -1.60 14.82 -0.54
N SER A 165 -0.27 14.99 -0.71
CA SER A 165 0.47 16.12 -0.16
C SER A 165 0.08 17.41 -0.87
N GLU A 166 -0.02 18.50 -0.12
CA GLU A 166 -0.24 19.83 -0.68
C GLU A 166 0.93 20.30 -1.53
N ASN A 167 2.15 20.01 -1.08
CA ASN A 167 3.38 20.24 -1.82
C ASN A 167 4.11 18.90 -1.98
N PRO A 168 3.97 18.20 -3.11
CA PRO A 168 4.70 16.96 -3.36
C PRO A 168 6.23 17.13 -3.30
N ALA A 169 6.76 18.27 -3.76
CA ALA A 169 8.20 18.50 -3.86
C ALA A 169 8.89 18.58 -2.50
N SER A 170 8.16 18.90 -1.42
CA SER A 170 8.72 18.93 -0.06
C SER A 170 9.17 17.56 0.45
N HIS A 171 8.78 16.46 -0.24
CA HIS A 171 9.18 15.09 0.09
C HIS A 171 10.38 14.60 -0.74
N HIS A 172 11.04 15.46 -1.50
CA HIS A 172 12.26 15.10 -2.26
C HIS A 172 13.60 15.26 -1.52
N PRO A 173 13.77 16.16 -0.53
CA PRO A 173 15.01 16.24 0.25
C PRO A 173 15.40 14.91 0.87
N ASP A 174 16.70 14.74 1.13
CA ASP A 174 17.26 13.57 1.80
C ASP A 174 16.77 12.24 1.20
N ALA A 175 16.97 12.09 -0.11
CA ALA A 175 16.60 10.88 -0.85
C ALA A 175 15.10 10.46 -0.75
N CYS A 176 14.20 11.41 -0.52
CA CYS A 176 12.79 11.16 -0.20
C CYS A 176 12.54 10.44 1.14
N SER A 177 13.43 10.60 2.13
CA SER A 177 13.32 9.90 3.43
C SER A 177 12.01 10.20 4.17
N SER A 178 11.46 11.41 4.02
CA SER A 178 10.20 11.82 4.65
C SER A 178 8.94 11.33 3.93
N LEU A 179 9.04 10.73 2.74
CA LEU A 179 7.90 10.40 1.88
C LEU A 179 6.86 9.50 2.54
N ALA A 180 7.27 8.60 3.42
CA ALA A 180 6.36 7.73 4.17
C ALA A 180 5.42 8.51 5.10
N SER A 181 5.76 9.74 5.50
CA SER A 181 4.90 10.61 6.32
C SER A 181 3.56 10.93 5.64
N VAL A 182 3.49 10.88 4.31
CA VAL A 182 2.25 11.09 3.55
C VAL A 182 1.17 10.06 3.92
N TRP A 183 1.57 8.86 4.33
CA TRP A 183 0.66 7.81 4.79
C TRP A 183 0.00 8.11 6.14
N GLN A 184 0.52 9.10 6.86
CA GLN A 184 0.00 9.54 8.14
C GLN A 184 -1.05 10.64 8.00
N LEU A 185 -1.25 11.19 6.79
CA LEU A 185 -2.27 12.20 6.51
C LEU A 185 -3.68 11.65 6.76
N PRO A 186 -4.64 12.46 7.28
CA PRO A 186 -6.02 12.03 7.51
C PRO A 186 -6.72 11.46 6.26
N ALA A 187 -6.35 11.96 5.08
CA ALA A 187 -6.87 11.48 3.80
C ALA A 187 -6.48 10.03 3.47
N VAL A 188 -5.41 9.50 4.08
CA VAL A 188 -4.79 8.21 3.71
C VAL A 188 -4.74 7.22 4.88
N ARG A 189 -4.44 7.72 6.09
CA ARG A 189 -4.17 6.90 7.26
C ARG A 189 -5.29 5.89 7.51
N GLY A 190 -4.94 4.60 7.49
CA GLY A 190 -5.87 3.50 7.76
C GLY A 190 -6.92 3.26 6.67
N LYS A 191 -6.82 3.90 5.50
CA LYS A 191 -7.78 3.74 4.39
C LYS A 191 -7.32 2.81 3.28
N THR A 192 -6.01 2.57 3.12
CA THR A 192 -5.48 1.63 2.12
C THR A 192 -5.94 0.21 2.40
N ARG A 193 -6.40 -0.48 1.36
CA ARG A 193 -6.84 -1.89 1.40
C ARG A 193 -5.96 -2.79 0.53
N LEU A 194 -5.43 -2.25 -0.57
CA LEU A 194 -4.58 -2.97 -1.51
C LEU A 194 -3.48 -2.05 -2.05
N ASN A 195 -2.27 -2.61 -2.22
CA ASN A 195 -1.10 -2.00 -2.86
C ASN A 195 -0.60 -2.91 -3.99
#